data_AF-A0A949Y2Z5-F1
#
_entry.id   AF-A0A949Y2Z5-F1
#
_cell.length_a   1.000
_cell.length_b   1.000
_cell.length_c   1.000
_cell.angle_alpha   90.00
_cell.angle_beta   90.00
_cell.angle_gamma   90.00
#
_symmetry.space_group_name_H-M   'P 1'
#
loop_
_entity.id
_entity.type
_entity.pdbx_description
1 polymer ?
#
loop_
_entity_poly.entity_id
_entity_poly.type
_entity_poly.pdbx_seq_one_letter_code
_entity_poly.pdbx_strand_id
1 'polypeptide(L)'
;AGCVQVTSAGIPVVLLTEHQTTGGYATVACTIAADVWRAGQLRPGDRVRFAEISRVEAARVLRERMALLSKLVKGHSEGPVR
;
A
#
# COMPACT_ATOMS: atom_id res chain seq x y z
N ALA A 1 -6.75 -4.96 0.54
CA ALA A 1 -5.47 -4.78 -0.18
C ALA A 1 -4.36 -4.46 0.82
N GLY A 2 -3.20 -5.09 0.67
CA GLY A 2 -2.01 -4.88 1.51
C GLY A 2 -1.49 -6.15 2.20
N CYS A 3 -2.31 -7.20 2.32
CA CYS A 3 -1.91 -8.45 2.96
C CYS A 3 -0.75 -9.12 2.22
N VAL A 4 0.19 -9.68 2.98
CA VAL A 4 1.30 -10.49 2.46
C VAL A 4 1.03 -11.94 2.83
N GLN A 5 0.67 -12.74 1.83
CA GLN A 5 0.47 -14.18 1.97
C GLN A 5 1.74 -14.93 1.61
N VAL A 6 1.95 -16.09 2.24
CA VAL A 6 3.03 -17.01 1.88
C VAL A 6 2.41 -18.30 1.36
N THR A 7 2.70 -18.62 0.09
CA THR A 7 2.27 -19.86 -0.56
C THR A 7 2.90 -21.09 0.10
N SER A 8 2.40 -22.29 -0.22
CA SER A 8 3.02 -23.56 0.22
C SER A 8 4.48 -23.73 -0.26
N ALA A 9 4.87 -23.03 -1.32
CA ALA A 9 6.24 -23.00 -1.84
C ALA A 9 7.13 -21.94 -1.15
N GLY A 10 6.64 -21.24 -0.13
CA GLY A 10 7.40 -20.20 0.58
C GLY A 10 7.47 -18.86 -0.14
N ILE A 11 6.78 -18.72 -1.28
CA ILE A 11 6.79 -17.49 -2.08
C ILE A 11 5.83 -16.45 -1.45
N PRO A 12 6.32 -15.23 -1.12
CA PRO A 12 5.49 -14.15 -0.62
C PRO A 12 4.71 -13.47 -1.76
N VAL A 13 3.43 -13.18 -1.53
CA VAL A 13 2.52 -12.52 -2.48
C VAL A 13 1.82 -11.35 -1.79
N VAL A 14 1.93 -10.15 -2.36
CA VAL A 14 1.21 -8.95 -1.89
C VAL A 14 -0.14 -8.87 -2.58
N LEU A 15 -1.22 -8.88 -1.81
CA LEU A 15 -2.59 -8.78 -2.33
C LEU A 15 -2.97 -7.32 -2.58
N LEU A 16 -3.30 -6.97 -3.82
CA LEU A 16 -3.74 -5.62 -4.21
C LEU A 16 -5.27 -5.51 -4.25
N THR A 17 -5.81 -4.53 -4.97
CA THR A 17 -7.24 -4.21 -4.97
C THR A 17 -8.12 -5.37 -5.43
N GLU A 18 -7.73 -6.04 -6.52
CA GLU A 18 -8.50 -7.13 -7.16
C GLU A 18 -8.21 -8.53 -6.57
N HIS A 19 -7.76 -8.61 -5.31
CA HIS A 19 -7.57 -9.90 -4.66
C HIS A 19 -8.90 -10.60 -4.32
N GLN A 20 -8.89 -11.93 -4.36
CA GLN A 20 -9.95 -12.77 -3.79
C GLN A 20 -10.20 -12.43 -2.31
N THR A 21 -11.48 -12.42 -1.91
CA THR A 21 -11.91 -12.08 -0.55
C THR A 21 -11.58 -13.16 0.48
N THR A 22 -11.39 -14.40 0.04
CA THR A 22 -10.98 -15.55 0.86
C THR A 22 -9.63 -16.06 0.37
N GLY A 23 -8.72 -16.38 1.29
CA GLY A 23 -7.42 -16.97 0.97
C GLY A 23 -7.13 -18.19 1.83
N GLY A 24 -6.50 -19.21 1.23
CA GLY A 24 -6.07 -20.44 1.92
C GLY A 24 -4.63 -20.40 2.43
N TYR A 25 -3.89 -19.32 2.14
CA TYR A 25 -2.48 -19.18 2.53
C TYR A 25 -2.31 -18.30 3.77
N ALA A 26 -1.31 -18.65 4.59
CA ALA A 26 -0.99 -17.90 5.79
C ALA A 26 -0.64 -16.45 5.45
N THR A 27 -1.28 -15.50 6.14
CA THR A 27 -0.94 -14.08 6.05
C THR A 27 0.07 -13.74 7.14
N VAL A 28 1.25 -13.29 6.76
CA VAL A 28 2.38 -13.06 7.68
C VAL A 28 2.60 -11.58 8.01
N ALA A 29 2.10 -10.68 7.16
CA ALA A 29 2.20 -9.23 7.34
C ALA A 29 1.09 -8.50 6.58
N CYS A 30 0.94 -7.20 6.84
CA CYS A 30 0.06 -6.31 6.09
C CYS A 30 0.77 -4.98 5.82
N THR A 31 0.83 -4.58 4.56
CA THR A 31 1.33 -3.28 4.13
C THR A 31 0.36 -2.19 4.56
N ILE A 32 0.88 -1.11 5.15
CA ILE A 32 0.04 0.01 5.62
C ILE A 32 -0.68 0.66 4.44
N ALA A 33 -1.91 1.16 4.68
CA ALA A 33 -2.73 1.80 3.65
C ALA A 33 -2.00 2.95 2.93
N ALA A 34 -1.13 3.68 3.63
CA ALA A 34 -0.35 4.79 3.07
C ALA A 34 0.66 4.36 1.99
N ASP A 35 1.06 3.09 1.95
CA ASP A 35 2.12 2.56 1.07
C ASP A 35 1.64 1.51 0.07
N VAL A 36 0.40 0.99 0.18
CA VAL A 36 -0.13 -0.03 -0.75
C VAL A 36 -0.01 0.40 -2.22
N TRP A 37 -0.17 1.69 -2.52
CA TRP A 37 -0.04 2.21 -3.89
C TRP A 37 1.34 1.98 -4.51
N ARG A 38 2.41 1.90 -3.68
CA ARG A 38 3.78 1.66 -4.17
C ARG A 38 3.91 0.28 -4.80
N ALA A 39 3.22 -0.71 -4.24
CA ALA A 39 3.23 -2.07 -4.78
C ALA A 39 2.59 -2.13 -6.19
N GLY A 40 1.60 -1.28 -6.46
CA GLY A 40 0.99 -1.15 -7.79
C GLY A 40 1.88 -0.46 -8.84
N GLN A 41 3.05 0.06 -8.46
CA GLN A 41 4.00 0.71 -9.36
C GLN A 41 5.24 -0.16 -9.65
N LEU A 42 5.36 -1.33 -9.01
CA LEU A 42 6.51 -2.23 -9.18
C LEU A 42 6.49 -2.91 -10.56
N ARG A 43 7.68 -3.17 -11.09
CA ARG A 43 7.93 -3.92 -12.33
C ARG A 43 8.56 -5.29 -12.03
N PRO A 44 8.44 -6.25 -12.95
CA PRO A 44 9.17 -7.51 -12.84
C PRO A 44 10.68 -7.26 -12.66
N GLY A 45 11.28 -7.88 -11.64
CA GLY A 45 12.69 -7.71 -11.29
C GLY A 45 12.97 -6.64 -10.24
N ASP A 46 11.99 -5.80 -9.89
CA ASP A 46 12.15 -4.84 -8.79
C ASP A 46 12.35 -5.57 -7.46
N ARG A 47 13.17 -4.98 -6.60
CA ARG A 47 13.44 -5.49 -5.26
C ARG A 47 12.63 -4.72 -4.23
N VAL A 48 12.02 -5.45 -3.30
CA VAL A 48 11.20 -4.89 -2.22
C VAL A 48 11.77 -5.35 -0.87
N ARG A 49 11.77 -4.44 0.10
CA ARG A 49 12.06 -4.75 1.50
C ARG A 49 10.94 -4.18 2.37
N PHE A 50 10.45 -4.98 3.30
CA PHE A 50 9.49 -4.54 4.31
C PHE A 50 10.24 -4.02 5.54
N ALA A 51 9.65 -3.00 6.17
CA ALA A 51 10.05 -2.49 7.47
C ALA A 51 8.86 -2.63 8.42
N GLU A 52 9.13 -3.05 9.65
CA GLU A 52 8.12 -3.08 10.69
C GLU A 52 7.74 -1.65 11.09
N ILE A 53 6.46 -1.46 11.41
CA ILE A 53 5.91 -0.18 11.84
C ILE A 53 4.79 -0.44 12.86
N SER A 54 4.71 0.39 13.90
CA SER A 54 3.62 0.29 14.85
C SER A 54 2.29 0.75 14.24
N ARG A 55 1.17 0.25 14.78
CA ARG A 55 -0.17 0.67 14.33
C ARG A 55 -0.40 2.18 14.51
N VAL A 56 0.18 2.77 15.55
CA VAL A 56 0.05 4.21 15.84
C VAL A 56 0.79 5.04 14.79
N GLU A 57 2.02 4.65 14.45
CA GLU A 57 2.80 5.32 13.40
C GLU A 57 2.16 5.14 12.02
N ALA A 58 1.67 3.94 11.69
CA ALA A 58 0.95 3.68 10.45
C ALA A 58 -0.26 4.62 10.28
N ALA A 59 -1.04 4.81 11.34
CA ALA A 59 -2.18 5.74 11.32
C ALA A 59 -1.74 7.20 11.19
N ARG A 60 -0.62 7.59 11.80
CA ARG A 60 -0.03 8.93 11.66
C ARG A 60 0.39 9.19 10.22
N VAL A 61 1.15 8.28 9.62
CA VAL A 61 1.64 8.38 8.23
C VAL A 61 0.47 8.48 7.25
N LEU A 62 -0.60 7.70 7.44
CA LEU A 62 -1.79 7.80 6.60
C LEU A 62 -2.45 9.18 6.68
N ARG A 63 -2.62 9.74 7.89
CA ARG A 63 -3.19 11.10 8.06
C ARG A 63 -2.34 12.16 7.37
N GLU A 64 -1.02 12.11 7.54
CA GLU A 64 -0.08 13.04 6.91
C GLU A 64 -0.15 12.96 5.37
N ARG A 65 -0.19 11.74 4.83
CA ARG A 65 -0.34 11.50 3.39
C ARG A 65 -1.65 12.08 2.85
N MET A 66 -2.77 11.84 3.54
CA MET A 66 -4.07 12.37 3.14
C MET A 66 -4.13 13.89 3.23
N ALA A 67 -3.53 14.50 4.25
CA ALA A 67 -3.43 15.96 4.36
C ALA A 67 -2.62 16.56 3.20
N LEU A 68 -1.51 15.94 2.81
CA LEU A 68 -0.71 16.37 1.65
C LEU A 68 -1.50 16.26 0.34
N LEU A 69 -2.16 15.12 0.10
CA LEU A 69 -2.98 14.92 -1.09
C LEU A 69 -4.13 15.94 -1.16
N SER A 70 -4.79 16.22 -0.03
CA SER A 70 -5.86 17.22 0.04
C SER A 70 -5.35 18.62 -0.33
N LYS A 71 -4.16 19.02 0.13
CA LYS A 71 -3.55 20.30 -0.24
C LYS A 71 -3.25 20.37 -1.74
N LEU A 72 -2.70 19.30 -2.32
CA LEU A 72 -2.41 19.25 -3.75
C LEU A 72 -3.67 19.34 -4.61
N VAL A 73 -4.73 18.61 -4.26
CA VAL A 73 -6.01 18.66 -4.99
C VAL A 73 -6.61 20.06 -4.96
N LYS A 74 -6.62 20.72 -3.79
CA LYS A 74 -7.12 22.10 -3.65
C LYS A 74 -6.28 23.12 -4.42
N GLY A 75 -4.96 22.94 -4.45
CA GLY A 75 -4.06 23.79 -5.23
C GLY A 75 -4.25 23.65 -6.75
N HIS A 76 -4.70 22.48 -7.23
CA HIS A 76 -4.99 22.26 -8.65
C HIS A 76 -6.38 22.77 -9.06
N SER A 77 -7.33 22.95 -8.13
CA SER A 77 -8.65 23.51 -8.45
C SER A 77 -8.66 25.03 -8.68
N GLU A 78 -7.56 25.74 -8.41
CA GLU A 78 -7.44 27.21 -8.63
C GLU A 78 -6.51 27.60 -9.79
N GLY A 79 -5.92 26.64 -10.51
CA GLY A 79 -5.16 26.89 -11.73
C GLY A 79 -6.04 26.77 -12.99
N PRO A 80 -5.76 27.51 -14.08
CA PRO A 80 -6.60 27.43 -15.28
C PRO A 80 -6.49 26.02 -15.84
N VAL A 81 -7.64 25.33 -15.90
CA VAL A 81 -7.81 24.12 -16.71
C VAL A 81 -7.48 24.52 -18.15
N ARG A 82 -6.35 24.05 -18.66
CA ARG A 82 -5.99 24.13 -20.08
C ARG A 82 -6.44 22.86 -20.79
#